data_AF-A0A3D9R4H5-F1
#
_entry.id   AF-A0A3D9R4H5-F1
#
_cell.length_a   1.000
_cell.length_b   1.000
_cell.length_c   1.000
_cell.angle_alpha   90.00
_cell.angle_beta   90.00
_cell.angle_gamma   90.00
#
_symmetry.space_group_name_H-M   'P 1'
#
loop_
_entity.id
_entity.type
_entity.pdbx_description
1 polymer ?
#
loop_
_entity_poly.entity_id
_entity_poly.type
_entity_poly.pdbx_seq_one_letter_code
_entity_poly.pdbx_strand_id
1 'polypeptide(L)'
;MERKLICIPISFAMSMMFQSFCIADPSVQQTEIPYQLLQSIEFSSPDSTIMHRAELFGTVDGFPRGKWLKIDGELVDQNRYVTSKIMLGDVTDDQLAEVFFYEYSPGSAGAMGLNVYSLVNKQWKPIFTDPGASIGESQNDRFRIEYLGNKRIQFHDQLLEQSGVLNMSKFHFSEEQLKVMDFKVDPISEYDVHYEHIGCGIETSQWVFAHSHPHAVLSVHNDYRYRFDKHLFSLYETRIEDNDGIIIARKVNSAGPHDDQVKLTNDALLTLLTPNIDKAIIQYYGYLKQYGLSESKVLELRRESDGEYSFNVKIEVTTFEHAHSNPYGKETITFHVSPHGVKLINYEHKGDEWELKIKKFYDEVLEDILKTFQLDLSSFKKYEYQQLAYQAEQGRFKSLYKTNVIIQEELMKDYKAGTGTKNFIDPLTFVKDERAYILFKKADGTNHVYTLLDTQGDWRIIRQESKPGKKMPQDLLWYMFKHFNPQLSEP
;
A
#
# COMPACT_ATOMS: atom_id res chain seq x y z
N MET A 1 21.95 -10.06 27.92
CA MET A 1 20.90 -10.37 28.90
C MET A 1 20.00 -11.41 28.26
N GLU A 2 20.20 -12.69 28.59
CA GLU A 2 19.44 -13.80 28.00
C GLU A 2 18.00 -13.77 28.53
N ARG A 3 17.01 -13.60 27.64
CA ARG A 3 15.60 -13.79 27.99
C ARG A 3 15.28 -15.28 27.86
N LYS A 4 14.99 -15.92 29.00
CA LYS A 4 14.44 -17.28 29.03
C LYS A 4 12.99 -17.24 28.57
N LEU A 5 12.68 -17.95 27.48
CA LEU A 5 11.31 -18.38 27.18
C LEU A 5 10.84 -19.33 28.28
N ILE A 6 9.69 -19.04 28.88
CA ILE A 6 8.99 -19.94 29.79
C ILE A 6 7.93 -20.66 28.95
N CYS A 7 8.23 -21.85 28.48
CA CYS A 7 7.22 -22.79 27.97
C CYS A 7 6.74 -23.65 29.14
N ILE A 8 5.43 -23.63 29.43
CA ILE A 8 4.80 -24.55 30.40
C ILE A 8 4.05 -25.62 29.59
N PRO A 9 4.44 -26.90 29.65
CA PRO A 9 3.70 -27.95 28.96
C PRO A 9 2.39 -28.29 29.69
N ILE A 10 1.30 -28.29 28.93
CA ILE A 10 -0.06 -28.67 29.35
C ILE A 10 -0.15 -30.20 29.42
N SER A 11 0.30 -30.79 30.53
CA SER A 11 0.12 -32.25 30.72
C SER A 11 -0.20 -32.67 32.15
N PHE A 12 -0.84 -31.81 32.98
CA PHE A 12 -1.14 -32.20 34.37
C PHE A 12 -2.49 -31.81 34.95
N ALA A 13 -3.50 -31.45 34.15
CA ALA A 13 -4.79 -31.00 34.69
C ALA A 13 -6.04 -31.65 34.06
N MET A 14 -6.02 -32.95 33.75
CA MET A 14 -7.27 -33.67 33.45
C MET A 14 -7.23 -35.13 33.93
N SER A 15 -7.65 -35.34 35.17
CA SER A 15 -8.22 -36.63 35.58
C SER A 15 -9.40 -36.36 36.50
N MET A 16 -10.54 -36.96 36.12
CA MET A 16 -11.86 -36.96 36.77
C MET A 16 -12.77 -35.76 36.52
N MET A 17 -13.76 -35.93 35.65
CA MET A 17 -15.17 -35.75 36.02
C MET A 17 -16.12 -36.43 35.03
N PHE A 18 -17.11 -37.12 35.58
CA PHE A 18 -18.18 -37.85 34.88
C PHE A 18 -19.15 -36.90 34.15
N GLN A 19 -19.61 -37.31 32.97
CA GLN A 19 -20.71 -36.67 32.25
C GLN A 19 -22.05 -36.94 32.94
N SER A 20 -22.81 -35.89 33.25
CA SER A 20 -24.25 -35.97 33.48
C SER A 20 -24.92 -34.77 32.82
N PHE A 21 -25.86 -35.03 31.90
CA PHE A 21 -26.66 -34.01 31.25
C PHE A 21 -27.83 -33.63 32.15
N CYS A 22 -27.92 -32.37 32.57
CA CYS A 22 -29.10 -31.81 33.23
C CYS A 22 -29.71 -30.70 32.35
N ILE A 23 -31.01 -30.85 32.05
CA ILE A 23 -31.82 -29.81 31.41
C ILE A 23 -32.27 -28.85 32.53
N ALA A 24 -32.03 -27.54 32.35
CA ALA A 24 -32.38 -26.52 33.33
C ALA A 24 -33.90 -26.25 33.35
N ASP A 25 -34.48 -26.22 34.55
CA ASP A 25 -35.87 -25.81 34.80
C ASP A 25 -35.98 -24.27 34.81
N PRO A 26 -36.79 -23.66 33.92
CA PRO A 26 -36.92 -22.21 33.80
C PRO A 26 -37.70 -21.52 34.94
N SER A 27 -38.18 -22.25 35.95
CA SER A 27 -39.05 -21.71 37.01
C SER A 27 -38.35 -21.30 38.32
N VAL A 28 -37.02 -21.42 38.42
CA VAL A 28 -36.27 -21.04 39.63
C VAL A 28 -36.02 -19.52 39.66
N GLN A 29 -36.67 -18.81 40.59
CA GLN A 29 -36.34 -17.42 40.91
C GLN A 29 -34.86 -17.34 41.35
N GLN A 30 -34.05 -16.58 40.59
CA GLN A 30 -32.64 -16.33 40.91
C GLN A 30 -32.54 -15.61 42.25
N THR A 31 -32.24 -16.36 43.32
CA THR A 31 -31.64 -15.78 44.51
C THR A 31 -30.31 -15.14 44.09
N GLU A 32 -30.09 -13.88 44.49
CA GLU A 32 -28.85 -13.14 44.26
C GLU A 32 -27.68 -13.90 44.89
N ILE A 33 -27.04 -14.78 44.12
CA ILE A 33 -25.80 -15.39 44.56
C ILE A 33 -24.73 -14.31 44.46
N PRO A 34 -24.02 -13.99 45.56
CA PRO A 34 -22.99 -12.96 45.54
C PRO A 34 -21.86 -13.36 44.59
N TYR A 35 -21.54 -12.47 43.66
CA TYR A 35 -20.30 -12.56 42.89
C TYR A 35 -19.12 -12.22 43.81
N GLN A 36 -18.08 -13.04 43.80
CA GLN A 36 -16.82 -12.79 44.50
C GLN A 36 -15.75 -12.30 43.52
N LEU A 37 -14.84 -11.47 44.02
CA LEU A 37 -13.65 -11.05 43.29
C LEU A 37 -12.68 -12.25 43.17
N LEU A 38 -12.36 -12.63 41.93
CA LEU A 38 -11.46 -13.75 41.60
C LEU A 38 -10.04 -13.27 41.30
N GLN A 39 -9.91 -12.14 40.62
CA GLN A 39 -8.63 -11.55 40.23
C GLN A 39 -8.74 -10.02 40.20
N SER A 40 -7.69 -9.33 40.62
CA SER A 40 -7.57 -7.87 40.51
C SER A 40 -6.15 -7.52 40.10
N ILE A 41 -6.00 -6.64 39.11
CA ILE A 41 -4.71 -6.17 38.61
C ILE A 41 -4.77 -4.64 38.48
N GLU A 42 -3.78 -3.95 39.04
CA GLU A 42 -3.59 -2.51 38.87
C GLU A 42 -2.43 -2.25 37.90
N PHE A 43 -2.57 -1.24 37.04
CA PHE A 43 -1.58 -0.91 36.02
C PHE A 43 -1.66 0.56 35.61
N SER A 44 -0.56 1.09 35.09
CA SER A 44 -0.46 2.46 34.55
C SER A 44 0.61 2.51 33.46
N SER A 45 0.52 3.52 32.61
CA SER A 45 1.66 3.89 31.75
C SER A 45 2.78 4.50 32.60
N PRO A 46 4.07 4.31 32.26
CA PRO A 46 5.21 4.89 32.98
C PRO A 46 5.11 6.41 33.17
N ASP A 47 4.48 7.10 32.22
CA ASP A 47 4.38 8.56 32.18
C ASP A 47 3.03 9.09 32.70
N SER A 48 2.13 8.21 33.14
CA SER A 48 0.80 8.57 33.62
C SER A 48 0.70 8.49 35.14
N THR A 49 0.09 9.50 35.77
CA THR A 49 -0.30 9.43 37.18
C THR A 49 -1.62 8.69 37.40
N ILE A 50 -2.29 8.28 36.32
CA ILE A 50 -3.58 7.56 36.38
C ILE A 50 -3.29 6.08 36.57
N MET A 51 -3.74 5.53 37.69
CA MET A 51 -3.76 4.10 37.95
C MET A 51 -5.08 3.52 37.46
N HIS A 52 -5.00 2.53 36.57
CA HIS A 52 -6.12 1.73 36.11
C HIS A 52 -6.23 0.44 36.92
N ARG A 53 -7.43 -0.13 36.99
CA ARG A 53 -7.68 -1.40 37.68
C ARG A 53 -8.63 -2.30 36.90
N ALA A 54 -8.19 -3.53 36.62
CA ALA A 54 -9.03 -4.58 36.04
C ALA A 54 -9.40 -5.64 37.10
N GLU A 55 -10.68 -5.98 37.20
CA GLU A 55 -11.24 -6.86 38.23
C GLU A 55 -12.14 -7.94 37.59
N LEU A 56 -11.83 -9.20 37.88
CA LEU A 56 -12.62 -10.36 37.45
C LEU A 56 -13.47 -10.85 38.61
N PHE A 57 -14.79 -10.96 38.38
CA PHE A 57 -15.73 -11.50 39.36
C PHE A 57 -16.38 -12.81 38.86
N GLY A 58 -16.76 -13.69 39.77
CA GLY A 58 -17.56 -14.88 39.47
C GLY A 58 -18.22 -15.48 40.69
N THR A 59 -19.05 -16.51 40.50
CA THR A 59 -19.76 -17.17 41.61
C THR A 59 -18.87 -18.15 42.37
N VAL A 60 -19.12 -18.27 43.68
CA VAL A 60 -18.37 -19.17 44.60
C VAL A 60 -18.78 -20.64 44.42
N ASP A 61 -20.06 -20.90 44.16
CA ASP A 61 -20.64 -22.24 44.04
C ASP A 61 -21.62 -22.34 42.85
N GLY A 62 -21.50 -23.40 42.05
CA GLY A 62 -22.47 -23.76 41.00
C GLY A 62 -21.97 -23.62 39.56
N PHE A 63 -22.17 -24.68 38.79
CA PHE A 63 -21.76 -24.82 37.38
C PHE A 63 -22.91 -24.46 36.43
N PRO A 64 -22.67 -23.71 35.33
CA PRO A 64 -21.90 -22.47 35.23
C PRO A 64 -22.82 -21.23 35.41
N ARG A 65 -22.42 -20.31 36.29
CA ARG A 65 -22.95 -18.94 36.34
C ARG A 65 -21.84 -18.00 35.89
N GLY A 66 -22.18 -16.97 35.13
CA GLY A 66 -21.22 -16.19 34.33
C GLY A 66 -20.10 -15.49 35.10
N LYS A 67 -19.10 -14.99 34.39
CA LYS A 67 -18.05 -14.10 34.94
C LYS A 67 -18.26 -12.68 34.48
N TRP A 68 -17.80 -11.72 35.27
CA TRP A 68 -17.85 -10.29 34.95
C TRP A 68 -16.44 -9.72 34.95
N LEU A 69 -16.10 -8.98 33.89
CA LEU A 69 -14.90 -8.16 33.84
C LEU A 69 -15.29 -6.70 34.08
N LYS A 70 -14.68 -6.10 35.09
CA LYS A 70 -14.73 -4.66 35.30
C LYS A 70 -13.38 -4.03 35.05
N ILE A 71 -13.35 -2.86 34.40
CA ILE A 71 -12.15 -2.03 34.31
C ILE A 71 -12.52 -0.63 34.79
N ASP A 72 -11.75 -0.11 35.74
CA ASP A 72 -11.99 1.17 36.42
C ASP A 72 -13.41 1.29 37.02
N GLY A 73 -13.95 0.16 37.48
CA GLY A 73 -15.29 0.04 38.07
C GLY A 73 -16.43 -0.12 37.06
N GLU A 74 -16.18 0.04 35.76
CA GLU A 74 -17.16 -0.15 34.69
C GLU A 74 -17.20 -1.61 34.23
N LEU A 75 -18.39 -2.18 34.06
CA LEU A 75 -18.57 -3.54 33.51
C LEU A 75 -18.32 -3.49 31.99
N VAL A 76 -17.26 -4.14 31.53
CA VAL A 76 -16.85 -4.14 30.11
C VAL A 76 -17.12 -5.47 29.41
N ASP A 77 -17.25 -6.57 30.16
CA ASP A 77 -17.58 -7.88 29.62
C ASP A 77 -18.34 -8.77 30.62
N GLN A 78 -19.15 -9.68 30.08
CA GLN A 78 -19.80 -10.75 30.81
C GLN A 78 -19.82 -12.04 29.99
N ASN A 79 -19.31 -13.12 30.57
CA ASN A 79 -19.25 -14.40 29.88
C ASN A 79 -19.99 -15.53 30.59
N ARG A 80 -20.05 -16.70 29.94
CA ARG A 80 -20.64 -17.94 30.46
C ARG A 80 -19.63 -19.06 30.71
N TYR A 81 -18.34 -18.79 30.49
CA TYR A 81 -17.30 -19.79 30.62
C TYR A 81 -17.02 -20.12 32.10
N VAL A 82 -16.59 -21.35 32.37
CA VAL A 82 -16.38 -21.83 33.74
C VAL A 82 -15.17 -21.17 34.38
N THR A 83 -14.11 -20.97 33.58
CA THR A 83 -12.87 -20.35 34.04
C THR A 83 -12.48 -19.19 33.13
N SER A 84 -11.85 -18.18 33.71
CA SER A 84 -11.40 -16.99 33.00
C SER A 84 -10.19 -16.39 33.70
N LYS A 85 -9.40 -15.60 32.99
CA LYS A 85 -8.18 -14.97 33.50
C LYS A 85 -7.96 -13.62 32.83
N ILE A 86 -7.48 -12.66 33.62
CA ILE A 86 -7.00 -11.37 33.12
C ILE A 86 -5.47 -11.43 32.95
N MET A 87 -4.98 -10.90 31.84
CA MET A 87 -3.57 -10.62 31.58
C MET A 87 -3.40 -9.19 31.05
N LEU A 88 -2.18 -8.67 31.11
CA LEU A 88 -1.84 -7.35 30.60
C LEU A 88 -0.78 -7.47 29.51
N GLY A 89 -0.84 -6.61 28.50
CA GLY A 89 0.18 -6.51 27.47
C GLY A 89 0.00 -5.24 26.64
N ASP A 90 1.10 -4.65 26.17
CA ASP A 90 1.09 -3.42 25.36
C ASP A 90 1.06 -3.79 23.87
N VAL A 91 -0.12 -3.75 23.25
CA VAL A 91 -0.32 -4.12 21.84
C VAL A 91 -0.36 -2.91 20.91
N THR A 92 -0.49 -1.71 21.46
CA THR A 92 -0.61 -0.46 20.71
C THR A 92 0.68 0.37 20.70
N ASP A 93 1.72 -0.08 21.41
CA ASP A 93 3.02 0.59 21.54
C ASP A 93 2.90 2.01 22.13
N ASP A 94 1.85 2.26 22.91
CA ASP A 94 1.61 3.54 23.60
C ASP A 94 2.08 3.49 25.07
N GLN A 95 2.73 2.39 25.48
CA GLN A 95 3.19 2.10 26.84
C GLN A 95 2.07 1.99 27.89
N LEU A 96 0.80 2.01 27.48
CA LEU A 96 -0.32 1.68 28.32
C LEU A 96 -0.72 0.23 28.04
N ALA A 97 -0.70 -0.61 29.06
CA ALA A 97 -1.08 -2.00 28.86
C ALA A 97 -2.57 -2.15 28.53
N GLU A 98 -2.87 -2.97 27.54
CA GLU A 98 -4.20 -3.50 27.27
C GLU A 98 -4.56 -4.65 28.22
N VAL A 99 -5.88 -4.82 28.41
CA VAL A 99 -6.44 -5.88 29.24
C VAL A 99 -6.87 -7.05 28.35
N PHE A 100 -6.16 -8.16 28.48
CA PHE A 100 -6.49 -9.43 27.83
C PHE A 100 -7.41 -10.23 28.74
N PHE A 101 -8.60 -10.55 28.25
CA PHE A 101 -9.58 -11.36 28.95
C PHE A 101 -9.69 -12.73 28.29
N TYR A 102 -9.05 -13.71 28.91
CA TYR A 102 -9.08 -15.10 28.47
C TYR A 102 -10.24 -15.85 29.11
N GLU A 103 -10.87 -16.70 28.33
CA GLU A 103 -12.02 -17.49 28.72
C GLU A 103 -11.78 -18.95 28.35
N TYR A 104 -12.12 -19.89 29.22
CA TYR A 104 -11.92 -21.32 28.94
C TYR A 104 -13.18 -22.12 29.24
N SER A 105 -13.59 -22.90 28.24
CA SER A 105 -14.68 -23.86 28.30
C SER A 105 -14.25 -25.15 28.99
N PRO A 106 -15.11 -25.72 29.86
CA PRO A 106 -14.89 -27.06 30.42
C PRO A 106 -15.17 -28.18 29.40
N GLY A 107 -15.67 -27.85 28.21
CA GLY A 107 -16.02 -28.82 27.18
C GLY A 107 -14.80 -29.62 26.72
N SER A 108 -15.02 -30.85 26.23
CA SER A 108 -13.94 -31.74 25.80
C SER A 108 -13.10 -31.19 24.64
N ALA A 109 -13.64 -30.24 23.87
CA ALA A 109 -12.93 -29.56 22.79
C ALA A 109 -12.02 -28.41 23.28
N GLY A 110 -12.01 -28.10 24.58
CA GLY A 110 -11.09 -27.11 25.16
C GLY A 110 -11.26 -25.69 24.62
N ALA A 111 -12.47 -25.28 24.24
CA ALA A 111 -12.72 -23.98 23.63
C ALA A 111 -12.15 -22.83 24.49
N MET A 112 -11.39 -21.96 23.86
CA MET A 112 -10.85 -20.73 24.41
C MET A 112 -11.51 -19.53 23.75
N GLY A 113 -11.70 -18.46 24.52
CA GLY A 113 -12.08 -17.14 24.05
C GLY A 113 -11.04 -16.11 24.46
N LEU A 114 -10.87 -15.07 23.65
CA LEU A 114 -10.03 -13.92 23.97
C LEU A 114 -10.70 -12.62 23.52
N ASN A 115 -10.86 -11.69 24.46
CA ASN A 115 -11.17 -10.29 24.19
C ASN A 115 -10.00 -9.40 24.66
N VAL A 116 -9.65 -8.39 23.88
CA VAL A 116 -8.59 -7.42 24.24
C VAL A 116 -9.20 -6.03 24.32
N TYR A 117 -9.01 -5.36 25.45
CA TYR A 117 -9.55 -4.02 25.71
C TYR A 117 -8.44 -2.99 25.78
N SER A 118 -8.63 -1.87 25.09
CA SER A 118 -7.74 -0.70 25.12
C SER A 118 -8.53 0.58 25.45
N LEU A 119 -7.82 1.59 25.94
CA LEU A 119 -8.39 2.87 26.35
C LEU A 119 -8.52 3.81 25.13
N VAL A 120 -9.54 3.60 24.31
CA VAL A 120 -9.78 4.41 23.10
C VAL A 120 -10.69 5.59 23.42
N ASN A 121 -10.17 6.82 23.29
CA ASN A 121 -10.89 8.05 23.63
C ASN A 121 -11.37 8.10 25.08
N LYS A 122 -10.51 7.69 26.03
CA LYS A 122 -10.79 7.64 27.47
C LYS A 122 -11.92 6.67 27.88
N GLN A 123 -12.26 5.72 27.02
CA GLN A 123 -13.23 4.66 27.30
C GLN A 123 -12.60 3.32 26.98
N TRP A 124 -12.79 2.33 27.86
CA TRP A 124 -12.35 0.96 27.61
C TRP A 124 -13.21 0.35 26.51
N LYS A 125 -12.58 0.02 25.37
CA LYS A 125 -13.25 -0.56 24.21
C LYS A 125 -12.56 -1.84 23.76
N PRO A 126 -13.31 -2.84 23.28
CA PRO A 126 -12.71 -4.01 22.68
C PRO A 126 -12.01 -3.62 21.38
N ILE A 127 -10.72 -3.92 21.29
CA ILE A 127 -9.91 -3.77 20.07
C ILE A 127 -9.67 -5.12 19.38
N PHE A 128 -9.90 -6.22 20.09
CA PHE A 128 -10.04 -7.57 19.54
C PHE A 128 -11.21 -8.25 20.27
N THR A 129 -12.06 -8.93 19.51
CA THR A 129 -13.12 -9.77 20.05
C THR A 129 -12.98 -11.14 19.41
N ASP A 130 -13.15 -12.17 20.23
CA ASP A 130 -13.09 -13.55 19.76
C ASP A 130 -14.00 -13.73 18.53
N PRO A 131 -13.45 -14.08 17.35
CA PRO A 131 -14.24 -14.33 16.15
C PRO A 131 -15.20 -15.53 16.34
N GLY A 132 -14.92 -16.43 17.28
CA GLY A 132 -15.81 -17.52 17.69
C GLY A 132 -17.05 -17.07 18.44
N ALA A 133 -17.00 -15.95 19.16
CA ALA A 133 -18.12 -15.48 20.00
C ALA A 133 -19.30 -14.90 19.19
N SER A 134 -19.02 -14.38 17.99
CA SER A 134 -20.03 -13.74 17.12
C SER A 134 -20.73 -14.72 16.18
N ILE A 135 -20.14 -15.90 16.00
CA ILE A 135 -20.60 -16.93 15.06
C ILE A 135 -21.17 -18.04 15.94
N GLY A 136 -22.50 -18.11 16.06
CA GLY A 136 -23.18 -19.20 16.77
C GLY A 136 -22.90 -20.57 16.13
N GLU A 137 -23.82 -21.53 16.23
CA GLU A 137 -23.69 -22.90 15.67
C GLU A 137 -23.30 -23.00 14.16
N SER A 138 -23.12 -21.89 13.44
CA SER A 138 -22.75 -21.76 12.03
C SER A 138 -21.26 -21.82 11.71
N GLN A 139 -20.35 -22.12 12.66
CA GLN A 139 -18.94 -22.44 12.31
C GLN A 139 -18.84 -23.65 11.36
N ASN A 140 -19.81 -24.58 11.44
CA ASN A 140 -19.91 -25.71 10.51
C ASN A 140 -20.18 -25.27 9.05
N ASP A 141 -20.72 -24.07 8.84
CA ASP A 141 -20.95 -23.55 7.49
C ASP A 141 -19.68 -22.90 6.91
N ARG A 142 -18.77 -22.40 7.76
CA ARG A 142 -17.52 -21.79 7.28
C ARG A 142 -16.62 -22.81 6.61
N PHE A 143 -16.52 -24.02 7.15
CA PHE A 143 -15.55 -25.01 6.68
C PHE A 143 -16.24 -26.19 6.03
N ARG A 144 -15.86 -26.52 4.80
CA ARG A 144 -16.37 -27.67 4.06
C ARG A 144 -15.21 -28.58 3.67
N ILE A 145 -15.35 -29.88 3.95
CA ILE A 145 -14.33 -30.87 3.63
C ILE A 145 -14.93 -31.91 2.68
N GLU A 146 -14.23 -32.17 1.57
CA GLU A 146 -14.69 -33.05 0.50
C GLU A 146 -13.64 -34.12 0.16
N TYR A 147 -14.06 -35.37 -0.05
CA TYR A 147 -13.16 -36.43 -0.52
C TYR A 147 -12.96 -36.34 -2.04
N LEU A 148 -11.71 -36.26 -2.49
CA LEU A 148 -11.34 -36.13 -3.91
C LEU A 148 -10.92 -37.45 -4.59
N GLY A 149 -10.96 -38.58 -3.87
CA GLY A 149 -10.38 -39.84 -4.37
C GLY A 149 -8.87 -39.95 -4.13
N ASN A 150 -8.33 -41.16 -4.29
CA ASN A 150 -6.91 -41.47 -4.12
C ASN A 150 -6.34 -41.02 -2.76
N LYS A 151 -7.10 -41.22 -1.68
CA LYS A 151 -6.75 -40.75 -0.32
C LYS A 151 -6.44 -39.25 -0.25
N ARG A 152 -7.17 -38.40 -0.97
CA ARG A 152 -7.04 -36.95 -0.85
C ARG A 152 -8.36 -36.34 -0.38
N ILE A 153 -8.26 -35.36 0.52
CA ILE A 153 -9.40 -34.53 0.92
C ILE A 153 -9.10 -33.08 0.56
N GLN A 154 -10.13 -32.33 0.20
CA GLN A 154 -10.07 -30.90 0.00
C GLN A 154 -10.76 -30.21 1.16
N PHE A 155 -10.07 -29.30 1.81
CA PHE A 155 -10.64 -28.39 2.78
C PHE A 155 -10.98 -27.08 2.07
N HIS A 156 -12.14 -26.51 2.38
CA HIS A 156 -12.59 -25.22 1.89
C HIS A 156 -13.00 -24.33 3.06
N ASP A 157 -12.41 -23.15 3.16
CA ASP A 157 -12.91 -22.04 3.96
C ASP A 157 -13.82 -21.18 3.08
N GLN A 158 -15.13 -21.27 3.28
CA GLN A 158 -16.15 -20.56 2.53
C GLN A 158 -16.12 -19.06 2.78
N LEU A 159 -15.80 -18.62 4.00
CA LEU A 159 -15.73 -17.20 4.34
C LEU A 159 -14.61 -16.51 3.57
N LEU A 160 -13.50 -17.22 3.41
CA LEU A 160 -12.31 -16.71 2.76
C LEU A 160 -12.13 -17.22 1.33
N GLU A 161 -13.09 -17.96 0.77
CA GLU A 161 -12.97 -18.55 -0.57
C GLU A 161 -11.61 -19.23 -0.82
N GLN A 162 -11.08 -19.92 0.19
CA GLN A 162 -9.77 -20.56 0.17
C GLN A 162 -9.92 -22.07 0.23
N SER A 163 -9.05 -22.81 -0.46
CA SER A 163 -9.03 -24.27 -0.34
C SER A 163 -7.62 -24.85 -0.32
N GLY A 164 -7.49 -26.03 0.29
CA GLY A 164 -6.26 -26.80 0.38
C GLY A 164 -6.53 -28.28 0.14
N VAL A 165 -5.55 -29.02 -0.38
CA VAL A 165 -5.67 -30.46 -0.59
C VAL A 165 -4.69 -31.18 0.32
N LEU A 166 -5.22 -32.02 1.21
CA LEU A 166 -4.41 -32.85 2.10
C LEU A 166 -4.31 -34.28 1.54
N ASN A 167 -3.08 -34.80 1.53
CA ASN A 167 -2.82 -36.20 1.19
C ASN A 167 -2.94 -37.08 2.44
N MET A 168 -4.01 -37.87 2.50
CA MET A 168 -4.33 -38.76 3.60
C MET A 168 -3.56 -40.09 3.57
N SER A 169 -2.60 -40.27 2.65
CA SER A 169 -1.84 -41.52 2.53
C SER A 169 -0.98 -41.84 3.75
N LYS A 170 -0.60 -40.82 4.53
CA LYS A 170 0.13 -40.98 5.80
C LYS A 170 -0.76 -41.54 6.92
N PHE A 171 -2.09 -41.46 6.78
CA PHE A 171 -3.04 -41.94 7.77
C PHE A 171 -3.52 -43.37 7.45
N HIS A 172 -3.88 -44.12 8.49
CA HIS A 172 -4.31 -45.52 8.37
C HIS A 172 -5.76 -45.69 7.85
N PHE A 173 -6.34 -44.68 7.21
CA PHE A 173 -7.68 -44.74 6.67
C PHE A 173 -7.71 -45.39 5.28
N SER A 174 -8.70 -46.26 5.06
CA SER A 174 -9.05 -46.77 3.74
C SER A 174 -9.82 -45.70 2.94
N GLU A 175 -9.88 -45.86 1.62
CA GLU A 175 -10.66 -44.93 0.79
C GLU A 175 -12.15 -44.96 1.12
N GLU A 176 -12.70 -46.14 1.45
CA GLU A 176 -14.10 -46.27 1.85
C GLU A 176 -14.39 -45.57 3.18
N GLN A 177 -13.42 -45.56 4.12
CA GLN A 177 -13.54 -44.79 5.35
C GLN A 177 -13.53 -43.29 5.07
N LEU A 178 -12.61 -42.80 4.23
CA LEU A 178 -12.52 -41.37 3.90
C LEU A 178 -13.78 -40.84 3.19
N LYS A 179 -14.47 -41.67 2.40
CA LYS A 179 -15.73 -41.29 1.73
C LYS A 179 -16.89 -41.01 2.69
N VAL A 180 -16.91 -41.69 3.84
CA VAL A 180 -18.01 -41.60 4.83
C VAL A 180 -17.60 -40.85 6.10
N MET A 181 -16.38 -40.33 6.12
CA MET A 181 -15.82 -39.62 7.27
C MET A 181 -16.45 -38.23 7.37
N ASP A 182 -17.07 -37.96 8.52
CA ASP A 182 -17.51 -36.63 8.89
C ASP A 182 -16.35 -35.88 9.56
N PHE A 183 -16.07 -34.67 9.10
CA PHE A 183 -14.99 -33.83 9.63
C PHE A 183 -15.60 -32.66 10.38
N LYS A 184 -15.10 -32.40 11.58
CA LYS A 184 -15.55 -31.29 12.42
C LYS A 184 -14.39 -30.39 12.77
N VAL A 185 -14.63 -29.09 12.68
CA VAL A 185 -13.68 -28.08 13.14
C VAL A 185 -14.04 -27.75 14.58
N ASP A 186 -13.08 -27.96 15.48
CA ASP A 186 -13.24 -27.59 16.87
C ASP A 186 -13.29 -26.06 17.01
N PRO A 187 -13.88 -25.54 18.11
CA PRO A 187 -13.72 -24.14 18.48
C PRO A 187 -12.24 -23.76 18.60
N ILE A 188 -11.95 -22.46 18.68
CA ILE A 188 -10.59 -21.98 18.91
C ILE A 188 -10.07 -22.60 20.20
N SER A 189 -8.93 -23.27 20.09
CA SER A 189 -8.33 -24.04 21.19
C SER A 189 -7.12 -23.34 21.79
N GLU A 190 -6.58 -22.34 21.10
CA GLU A 190 -5.39 -21.61 21.50
C GLU A 190 -5.38 -20.20 20.88
N TYR A 191 -4.80 -19.26 21.64
CA TYR A 191 -4.45 -17.93 21.18
C TYR A 191 -2.98 -17.70 21.48
N ASP A 192 -2.20 -17.39 20.44
CA ASP A 192 -0.81 -16.98 20.58
C ASP A 192 -0.68 -15.49 20.30
N VAL A 193 -0.16 -14.74 21.28
CA VAL A 193 0.05 -13.30 21.16
C VAL A 193 1.52 -13.06 20.84
N HIS A 194 1.77 -12.59 19.61
CA HIS A 194 3.11 -12.37 19.08
C HIS A 194 3.47 -10.89 19.14
N TYR A 195 4.59 -10.55 19.77
CA TYR A 195 5.17 -9.21 19.72
C TYR A 195 6.27 -9.19 18.65
N GLU A 196 5.94 -8.65 17.47
CA GLU A 196 6.89 -8.44 16.37
C GLU A 196 7.52 -7.05 16.45
N HIS A 197 8.63 -6.83 15.73
CA HIS A 197 9.30 -5.51 15.66
C HIS A 197 8.43 -4.38 15.09
N ILE A 198 7.27 -4.70 14.51
CA ILE A 198 6.37 -3.78 13.82
C ILE A 198 4.95 -3.77 14.44
N GLY A 199 4.76 -4.39 15.61
CA GLY A 199 3.49 -4.40 16.34
C GLY A 199 3.11 -5.75 16.95
N CYS A 200 1.86 -5.87 17.39
CA CYS A 200 1.32 -7.10 17.97
C CYS A 200 0.46 -7.89 16.95
N GLY A 201 0.67 -9.20 16.93
CA GLY A 201 -0.20 -10.17 16.26
C GLY A 201 -0.94 -11.05 17.27
N ILE A 202 -2.13 -11.52 16.91
CA ILE A 202 -2.86 -12.56 17.63
C ILE A 202 -3.11 -13.69 16.64
N GLU A 203 -2.56 -14.86 16.89
CA GLU A 203 -2.83 -16.07 16.13
C GLU A 203 -3.88 -16.92 16.86
N THR A 204 -4.83 -17.47 16.13
CA THR A 204 -5.81 -18.43 16.67
C THR A 204 -5.65 -19.79 16.03
N SER A 205 -5.71 -20.85 16.83
CA SER A 205 -5.56 -22.23 16.35
C SER A 205 -6.84 -23.05 16.57
N GLN A 206 -7.36 -23.63 15.50
CA GLN A 206 -8.49 -24.57 15.50
C GLN A 206 -8.06 -25.91 14.92
N TRP A 207 -8.45 -27.00 15.58
CA TRP A 207 -8.16 -28.35 15.11
C TRP A 207 -9.31 -28.92 14.30
N VAL A 208 -9.00 -29.71 13.28
CA VAL A 208 -10.00 -30.41 12.47
C VAL A 208 -9.89 -31.90 12.68
N PHE A 209 -10.95 -32.47 13.23
CA PHE A 209 -11.02 -33.89 13.59
C PHE A 209 -11.90 -34.67 12.63
N ALA A 210 -11.49 -35.91 12.36
CA ALA A 210 -12.37 -36.92 11.84
C ALA A 210 -13.24 -37.47 12.98
N HIS A 211 -14.56 -37.44 12.86
CA HIS A 211 -15.52 -37.79 13.94
C HIS A 211 -15.32 -39.19 14.55
N SER A 212 -14.56 -40.05 13.88
CA SER A 212 -14.27 -41.44 14.30
C SER A 212 -12.87 -41.66 14.88
N HIS A 213 -12.01 -40.64 15.02
CA HIS A 213 -10.66 -40.81 15.56
C HIS A 213 -10.22 -39.64 16.46
N PRO A 214 -9.55 -39.87 17.61
CA PRO A 214 -9.01 -38.82 18.49
C PRO A 214 -7.83 -38.02 17.90
N HIS A 215 -7.51 -38.20 16.61
CA HIS A 215 -6.39 -37.50 16.00
C HIS A 215 -6.91 -36.39 15.10
N ALA A 216 -6.44 -35.17 15.36
CA ALA A 216 -6.60 -34.08 14.41
C ALA A 216 -5.94 -34.49 13.08
N VAL A 217 -6.53 -34.02 12.00
CA VAL A 217 -6.07 -34.29 10.63
C VAL A 217 -5.31 -33.08 10.08
N LEU A 218 -5.72 -31.89 10.47
CA LEU A 218 -5.12 -30.61 10.13
C LEU A 218 -5.50 -29.55 11.18
N SER A 219 -4.83 -28.41 11.15
CA SER A 219 -5.18 -27.21 11.91
C SER A 219 -5.45 -26.02 10.99
N VAL A 220 -6.27 -25.10 11.47
CA VAL A 220 -6.55 -23.80 10.85
C VAL A 220 -6.00 -22.72 11.77
N HIS A 221 -5.12 -21.90 11.22
CA HIS A 221 -4.45 -20.81 11.91
C HIS A 221 -4.95 -19.50 11.32
N ASN A 222 -5.48 -18.59 12.15
CA ASN A 222 -5.86 -17.25 11.72
C ASN A 222 -4.98 -16.22 12.43
N ASP A 223 -4.20 -15.48 11.65
CA ASP A 223 -3.36 -14.39 12.14
C ASP A 223 -4.10 -13.06 12.03
N TYR A 224 -4.29 -12.40 13.16
CA TYR A 224 -4.85 -11.07 13.27
C TYR A 224 -3.74 -10.07 13.57
N ARG A 225 -3.76 -8.94 12.88
CA ARG A 225 -2.80 -7.84 13.12
C ARG A 225 -3.51 -6.58 13.56
N TYR A 226 -2.92 -5.87 14.52
CA TYR A 226 -3.45 -4.59 14.96
C TYR A 226 -3.32 -3.53 13.85
N ARG A 227 -4.38 -2.76 13.66
CA ARG A 227 -4.45 -1.64 12.72
C ARG A 227 -4.56 -0.33 13.47
N PHE A 228 -3.47 0.44 13.46
CA PHE A 228 -3.39 1.75 14.12
C PHE A 228 -4.43 2.75 13.62
N ASP A 229 -4.73 2.74 12.32
CA ASP A 229 -5.71 3.66 11.71
C ASP A 229 -7.14 3.41 12.17
N LYS A 230 -7.45 2.17 12.56
CA LYS A 230 -8.80 1.74 12.96
C LYS A 230 -8.92 1.42 14.45
N HIS A 231 -7.81 1.40 15.17
CA HIS A 231 -7.70 0.95 16.55
C HIS A 231 -8.34 -0.44 16.79
N LEU A 232 -8.13 -1.38 15.88
CA LEU A 232 -8.68 -2.73 15.98
C LEU A 232 -7.79 -3.77 15.31
N PHE A 233 -7.88 -5.01 15.75
CA PHE A 233 -7.29 -6.16 15.08
C PHE A 233 -8.12 -6.57 13.88
N SER A 234 -7.45 -6.88 12.77
CA SER A 234 -8.08 -7.42 11.56
C SER A 234 -7.38 -8.68 11.10
N LEU A 235 -8.15 -9.64 10.58
CA LEU A 235 -7.64 -10.87 9.99
C LEU A 235 -6.69 -10.54 8.83
N TYR A 236 -5.42 -10.88 9.01
CA TYR A 236 -4.34 -10.64 8.06
C TYR A 236 -4.10 -11.87 7.18
N GLU A 237 -4.00 -13.04 7.81
CA GLU A 237 -3.66 -14.28 7.14
C GLU A 237 -4.45 -15.46 7.72
N THR A 238 -4.78 -16.42 6.86
CA THR A 238 -5.24 -17.74 7.27
C THR A 238 -4.33 -18.80 6.66
N ARG A 239 -3.78 -19.66 7.52
CA ARG A 239 -2.99 -20.85 7.14
C ARG A 239 -3.76 -22.11 7.50
N ILE A 240 -3.55 -23.13 6.67
CA ILE A 240 -4.02 -24.49 6.95
C ILE A 240 -2.79 -25.37 6.96
N GLU A 241 -2.59 -26.09 8.06
CA GLU A 241 -1.39 -26.90 8.29
C GLU A 241 -1.77 -28.36 8.52
N ASP A 242 -0.97 -29.28 7.99
CA ASP A 242 -1.08 -30.69 8.37
C ASP A 242 -0.45 -30.95 9.74
N ASN A 243 -0.56 -32.18 10.25
CA ASN A 243 0.00 -32.54 11.57
C ASN A 243 1.53 -32.42 11.67
N ASP A 244 2.25 -32.26 10.56
CA ASP A 244 3.69 -32.04 10.52
C ASP A 244 4.04 -30.53 10.44
N GLY A 245 3.04 -29.64 10.48
CA GLY A 245 3.19 -28.18 10.33
C GLY A 245 3.38 -27.74 8.87
N ILE A 246 3.10 -28.60 7.89
CA ILE A 246 3.23 -28.25 6.47
C ILE A 246 2.01 -27.44 6.05
N ILE A 247 2.23 -26.22 5.57
CA ILE A 247 1.19 -25.35 5.03
C ILE A 247 0.63 -25.96 3.73
N ILE A 248 -0.62 -26.40 3.76
CA ILE A 248 -1.34 -26.96 2.61
C ILE A 248 -2.21 -25.92 1.89
N ALA A 249 -2.54 -24.81 2.56
CA ALA A 249 -3.16 -23.65 1.95
C ALA A 249 -2.82 -22.38 2.73
N ARG A 250 -2.71 -21.25 2.01
CA ARG A 250 -2.46 -19.93 2.59
C ARG A 250 -3.24 -18.86 1.84
N LYS A 251 -3.90 -17.95 2.56
CA LYS A 251 -4.50 -16.74 1.99
C LYS A 251 -4.18 -15.54 2.86
N VAL A 252 -3.70 -14.48 2.20
CA VAL A 252 -3.46 -13.19 2.81
C VAL A 252 -4.60 -12.27 2.39
N ASN A 253 -5.34 -11.72 3.36
CA ASN A 253 -6.61 -11.02 3.11
C ASN A 253 -6.45 -9.53 2.76
N SER A 254 -5.22 -9.00 2.71
CA SER A 254 -4.74 -7.67 2.23
C SER A 254 -4.02 -6.81 3.29
N ALA A 255 -3.12 -5.94 2.79
CA ALA A 255 -2.20 -5.00 3.46
C ALA A 255 -2.26 -4.92 4.99
N GLY A 256 -1.38 -5.69 5.64
CA GLY A 256 -1.09 -5.52 7.06
C GLY A 256 -0.31 -4.21 7.32
N PRO A 257 -0.04 -3.85 8.59
CA PRO A 257 0.73 -2.65 8.95
C PRO A 257 2.08 -2.52 8.24
N HIS A 258 2.67 -3.65 7.82
CA HIS A 258 3.87 -3.69 6.98
C HIS A 258 3.68 -3.02 5.61
N ASP A 259 2.52 -3.15 4.96
CA ASP A 259 2.27 -2.55 3.63
C ASP A 259 2.08 -1.02 3.74
N ASP A 260 1.48 -0.54 4.83
CA ASP A 260 1.38 0.90 5.11
C ASP A 260 2.76 1.49 5.44
N GLN A 261 3.59 0.79 6.20
CA GLN A 261 4.96 1.22 6.51
C GLN A 261 5.88 1.16 5.29
N VAL A 262 5.78 0.13 4.44
CA VAL A 262 6.50 0.03 3.17
C VAL A 262 6.09 1.16 2.24
N LYS A 263 4.79 1.47 2.15
CA LYS A 263 4.30 2.60 1.37
C LYS A 263 4.85 3.93 1.89
N LEU A 264 4.76 4.18 3.20
CA LEU A 264 5.33 5.38 3.83
C LEU A 264 6.84 5.48 3.61
N THR A 265 7.57 4.37 3.67
CA THR A 265 9.01 4.31 3.42
C THR A 265 9.33 4.64 1.96
N ASN A 266 8.54 4.13 1.02
CA ASN A 266 8.69 4.44 -0.40
C ASN A 266 8.35 5.92 -0.69
N ASP A 267 7.28 6.45 -0.10
CA ASP A 267 6.89 7.86 -0.24
C ASP A 267 7.99 8.79 0.31
N ALA A 268 8.56 8.45 1.47
CA ALA A 268 9.70 9.17 2.04
C ALA A 268 10.95 9.09 1.14
N LEU A 269 11.26 7.91 0.60
CA LEU A 269 12.38 7.72 -0.32
C LEU A 269 12.21 8.54 -1.60
N LEU A 270 11.03 8.52 -2.22
CA LEU A 270 10.72 9.32 -3.40
C LEU A 270 10.82 10.82 -3.12
N THR A 271 10.35 11.26 -1.95
CA THR A 271 10.48 12.65 -1.50
C THR A 271 11.95 13.05 -1.39
N LEU A 272 12.80 12.21 -0.79
CA LEU A 272 14.23 12.47 -0.67
C LEU A 272 14.96 12.45 -2.03
N LEU A 273 14.51 11.61 -2.96
CA LEU A 273 15.10 11.51 -4.29
C LEU A 273 14.64 12.62 -5.25
N THR A 274 13.60 13.38 -4.93
CA THR A 274 13.01 14.43 -5.78
C THR A 274 14.04 15.36 -6.44
N PRO A 275 15.03 15.95 -5.72
CA PRO A 275 16.02 16.81 -6.36
C PRO A 275 16.90 16.09 -7.42
N ASN A 276 17.05 14.77 -7.33
CA ASN A 276 17.80 13.96 -8.29
C ASN A 276 16.91 13.50 -9.45
N ILE A 277 15.62 13.28 -9.19
CA ILE A 277 14.59 13.05 -10.23
C ILE A 277 14.50 14.28 -11.13
N ASP A 278 14.36 15.48 -10.54
CA ASP A 278 14.34 16.75 -11.27
C ASP A 278 15.57 16.91 -12.18
N LYS A 279 16.76 16.65 -11.64
CA LYS A 279 18.02 16.71 -12.41
C LYS A 279 18.04 15.72 -13.56
N ALA A 280 17.57 14.49 -13.35
CA ALA A 280 17.52 13.47 -14.39
C ALA A 280 16.54 13.85 -15.52
N ILE A 281 15.35 14.36 -15.16
CA ILE A 281 14.36 14.88 -16.11
C ILE A 281 14.91 16.08 -16.89
N ILE A 282 15.54 17.05 -16.20
CA ILE A 282 16.18 18.21 -16.85
C ILE A 282 17.31 17.76 -17.79
N GLN A 283 18.10 16.76 -17.41
CA GLN A 283 19.18 16.24 -18.25
C GLN A 283 18.63 15.60 -19.54
N TYR A 284 17.48 14.92 -19.46
CA TYR A 284 16.84 14.29 -20.62
C TYR A 284 16.09 15.29 -21.51
N TYR A 285 15.18 16.08 -20.93
CA TYR A 285 14.30 16.98 -21.67
C TYR A 285 14.92 18.36 -21.94
N GLY A 286 15.94 18.77 -21.20
CA GLY A 286 16.54 20.11 -21.25
C GLY A 286 15.77 21.19 -20.47
N TYR A 287 14.71 20.81 -19.75
CA TYR A 287 13.92 21.61 -18.82
C TYR A 287 13.22 20.68 -17.81
N LEU A 288 12.67 21.23 -16.73
CA LEU A 288 11.91 20.45 -15.75
C LEU A 288 10.49 20.20 -16.26
N LYS A 289 10.23 18.99 -16.74
CA LYS A 289 8.88 18.52 -17.06
C LYS A 289 8.15 18.10 -15.77
N GLN A 290 6.89 18.48 -15.65
CA GLN A 290 6.11 18.19 -14.44
C GLN A 290 5.84 16.69 -14.30
N TYR A 291 5.76 16.21 -13.06
CA TYR A 291 5.40 14.83 -12.73
C TYR A 291 4.72 14.78 -11.36
N GLY A 292 3.91 13.73 -11.14
CA GLY A 292 3.21 13.52 -9.87
C GLY A 292 4.00 12.58 -8.94
N LEU A 293 4.43 13.07 -7.77
CA LEU A 293 5.07 12.21 -6.76
C LEU A 293 4.12 11.11 -6.26
N SER A 294 2.83 11.42 -6.10
CA SER A 294 1.80 10.46 -5.67
C SER A 294 1.56 9.31 -6.67
N GLU A 295 1.94 9.50 -7.92
CA GLU A 295 1.81 8.50 -9.00
C GLU A 295 3.12 7.76 -9.28
N SER A 296 4.21 8.19 -8.63
CA SER A 296 5.54 7.63 -8.79
C SER A 296 5.67 6.33 -7.98
N LYS A 297 6.53 5.42 -8.45
CA LYS A 297 6.69 4.09 -7.86
C LYS A 297 8.14 3.74 -7.67
N VAL A 298 8.47 3.14 -6.53
CA VAL A 298 9.71 2.39 -6.36
C VAL A 298 9.50 1.01 -6.99
N LEU A 299 10.14 0.77 -8.12
CA LEU A 299 10.08 -0.52 -8.82
C LEU A 299 11.03 -1.54 -8.19
N GLU A 300 12.17 -1.06 -7.69
CA GLU A 300 13.22 -1.92 -7.16
C GLU A 300 14.09 -1.18 -6.14
N LEU A 301 14.44 -1.86 -5.06
CA LEU A 301 15.42 -1.40 -4.08
C LEU A 301 16.35 -2.58 -3.76
N ARG A 302 17.59 -2.54 -4.25
CA ARG A 302 18.60 -3.56 -3.95
C ARG A 302 19.77 -2.96 -3.20
N ARG A 303 20.16 -3.60 -2.11
CA ARG A 303 21.44 -3.35 -1.45
C ARG A 303 22.55 -4.03 -2.27
N GLU A 304 23.69 -3.38 -2.41
CA GLU A 304 24.81 -3.95 -3.16
C GLU A 304 25.50 -5.10 -2.41
N SER A 305 25.72 -4.93 -1.10
CA SER A 305 26.39 -5.92 -0.25
C SER A 305 25.81 -5.89 1.17
N ASP A 306 25.75 -7.03 1.85
CA ASP A 306 25.31 -7.09 3.25
C ASP A 306 26.24 -6.27 4.17
N GLY A 307 25.65 -5.44 5.03
CA GLY A 307 26.37 -4.55 5.94
C GLY A 307 26.79 -3.21 5.35
N GLU A 308 26.62 -3.00 4.03
CA GLU A 308 26.87 -1.71 3.38
C GLU A 308 25.59 -0.86 3.27
N TYR A 309 25.78 0.46 3.21
CA TYR A 309 24.71 1.45 3.04
C TYR A 309 24.63 2.01 1.61
N SER A 310 24.96 1.16 0.63
CA SER A 310 24.85 1.46 -0.81
C SER A 310 23.68 0.69 -1.42
N PHE A 311 22.88 1.41 -2.22
CA PHE A 311 21.64 0.89 -2.79
C PHE A 311 21.50 1.28 -4.25
N ASN A 312 21.02 0.35 -5.07
CA ASN A 312 20.49 0.64 -6.39
C ASN A 312 18.97 0.75 -6.28
N VAL A 313 18.44 1.94 -6.61
CA VAL A 313 17.02 2.27 -6.54
C VAL A 313 16.50 2.50 -7.95
N LYS A 314 15.54 1.69 -8.39
CA LYS A 314 14.84 1.86 -9.66
C LYS A 314 13.46 2.41 -9.38
N ILE A 315 13.13 3.53 -10.02
CA ILE A 315 11.83 4.19 -9.87
C ILE A 315 11.16 4.39 -11.23
N GLU A 316 9.83 4.50 -11.22
CA GLU A 316 9.01 4.94 -12.34
C GLU A 316 8.34 6.27 -11.98
N VAL A 317 8.45 7.27 -12.85
CA VAL A 317 7.71 8.53 -12.74
C VAL A 317 6.94 8.78 -14.03
N THR A 318 5.74 9.36 -13.92
CA THR A 318 4.94 9.76 -15.09
C THR A 318 5.03 11.27 -15.26
N THR A 319 5.67 11.71 -16.34
CA THR A 319 5.80 13.12 -16.70
C THR A 319 4.66 13.56 -17.60
N PHE A 320 4.34 14.86 -17.58
CA PHE A 320 3.27 15.44 -18.39
C PHE A 320 3.54 16.91 -18.73
N GLU A 321 2.87 17.40 -19.77
CA GLU A 321 2.86 18.80 -20.17
C GLU A 321 1.49 19.39 -19.76
N HIS A 322 1.43 20.21 -18.70
CA HIS A 322 0.22 20.85 -18.13
C HIS A 322 -0.46 20.11 -16.96
N ALA A 323 -1.68 20.50 -16.56
CA ALA A 323 -2.41 19.96 -15.41
C ALA A 323 -2.76 18.47 -15.55
N HIS A 324 -1.74 17.60 -15.47
CA HIS A 324 -1.83 16.15 -15.64
C HIS A 324 -2.52 15.77 -16.95
N SER A 325 -1.98 16.24 -18.09
CA SER A 325 -2.56 16.00 -19.42
C SER A 325 -1.50 15.49 -20.40
N ASN A 326 -1.96 14.80 -21.46
CA ASN A 326 -1.10 14.29 -22.53
C ASN A 326 -0.23 15.40 -23.13
N PRO A 327 1.00 15.09 -23.59
CA PRO A 327 1.59 13.75 -23.68
C PRO A 327 2.19 13.28 -22.35
N TYR A 328 1.95 12.01 -22.02
CA TYR A 328 2.59 11.37 -20.88
C TYR A 328 3.91 10.71 -21.29
N GLY A 329 4.95 10.95 -20.49
CA GLY A 329 6.20 10.20 -20.56
C GLY A 329 6.33 9.29 -19.36
N LYS A 330 6.52 7.98 -19.58
CA LYS A 330 6.91 7.05 -18.51
C LYS A 330 8.42 7.00 -18.43
N GLU A 331 8.96 7.54 -17.35
CA GLU A 331 10.40 7.59 -17.12
C GLU A 331 10.77 6.54 -16.09
N THR A 332 11.66 5.63 -16.48
CA THR A 332 12.26 4.66 -15.58
C THR A 332 13.67 5.10 -15.25
N ILE A 333 13.91 5.47 -13.99
CA ILE A 333 15.15 6.10 -13.54
C ILE A 333 15.83 5.18 -12.55
N THR A 334 17.12 4.92 -12.73
CA THR A 334 17.92 4.11 -11.81
C THR A 334 18.99 4.97 -11.15
N PHE A 335 18.98 5.00 -9.82
CA PHE A 335 19.95 5.72 -9.01
C PHE A 335 20.81 4.77 -8.18
N HIS A 336 22.08 5.12 -8.03
CA HIS A 336 22.94 4.60 -6.98
C HIS A 336 22.93 5.58 -5.80
N VAL A 337 22.47 5.12 -4.64
CA VAL A 337 22.30 5.90 -3.42
C VAL A 337 23.29 5.39 -2.37
N SER A 338 24.09 6.29 -1.80
CA SER A 338 25.10 5.95 -0.78
C SER A 338 25.29 7.11 0.20
N PRO A 339 26.08 6.93 1.29
CA PRO A 339 26.42 8.04 2.20
C PRO A 339 27.14 9.20 1.51
N HIS A 340 27.73 8.97 0.33
CA HIS A 340 28.40 9.99 -0.47
C HIS A 340 27.46 10.74 -1.43
N GLY A 341 26.16 10.42 -1.41
CA GLY A 341 25.13 11.04 -2.24
C GLY A 341 24.52 10.09 -3.27
N VAL A 342 23.76 10.70 -4.19
CA VAL A 342 22.95 10.03 -5.21
C VAL A 342 23.57 10.24 -6.59
N LYS A 343 23.71 9.16 -7.37
CA LYS A 343 24.21 9.20 -8.75
C LYS A 343 23.20 8.56 -9.69
N LEU A 344 22.92 9.22 -10.82
CA LEU A 344 22.13 8.63 -11.90
C LEU A 344 22.94 7.53 -12.59
N ILE A 345 22.38 6.32 -12.66
CA ILE A 345 22.96 5.19 -13.41
C ILE A 345 22.33 5.11 -14.79
N ASN A 346 21.01 5.18 -14.87
CA ASN A 346 20.27 4.94 -16.11
C ASN A 346 18.97 5.76 -16.15
N TYR A 347 18.57 6.15 -17.36
CA TYR A 347 17.33 6.86 -17.64
C TYR A 347 16.70 6.26 -18.91
N GLU A 348 15.54 5.64 -18.75
CA GLU A 348 14.77 5.04 -19.84
C GLU A 348 13.45 5.80 -20.01
N HIS A 349 13.19 6.28 -21.22
CA HIS A 349 11.99 7.02 -21.55
C HIS A 349 11.05 6.21 -22.44
N LYS A 350 9.75 6.24 -22.12
CA LYS A 350 8.69 5.72 -22.96
C LYS A 350 7.53 6.70 -23.07
N GLY A 351 7.51 7.47 -24.16
CA GLY A 351 6.41 8.35 -24.52
C GLY A 351 5.14 7.61 -24.96
N ASP A 352 4.02 8.31 -24.91
CA ASP A 352 2.72 7.84 -25.37
C ASP A 352 2.50 8.07 -26.89
N GLU A 353 1.31 7.70 -27.39
CA GLU A 353 0.95 7.93 -28.78
C GLU A 353 0.90 9.40 -29.17
N TRP A 354 0.63 10.29 -28.21
CA TRP A 354 0.59 11.73 -28.45
C TRP A 354 1.99 12.27 -28.67
N GLU A 355 2.97 11.86 -27.88
CA GLU A 355 4.36 12.26 -28.07
C GLU A 355 4.87 11.90 -29.48
N LEU A 356 4.53 10.70 -29.97
CA LEU A 356 4.85 10.28 -31.34
C LEU A 356 4.16 11.15 -32.40
N LYS A 357 2.87 11.47 -32.21
CA LYS A 357 2.11 12.34 -33.12
C LYS A 357 2.68 13.76 -33.15
N ILE A 358 3.01 14.32 -31.99
CA ILE A 358 3.65 15.65 -31.88
C ILE A 358 4.98 15.62 -32.61
N LYS A 359 5.85 14.65 -32.32
CA LYS A 359 7.17 14.55 -32.93
C LYS A 359 7.07 14.52 -34.45
N LYS A 360 6.19 13.67 -34.99
CA LYS A 360 5.93 13.61 -36.43
C LYS A 360 5.45 14.96 -36.99
N PHE A 361 4.55 15.63 -36.29
CA PHE A 361 4.04 16.95 -36.70
C PHE A 361 5.15 18.01 -36.72
N TYR A 362 6.00 18.04 -35.67
CA TYR A 362 7.17 18.93 -35.60
C TYR A 362 8.16 18.65 -36.73
N ASP A 363 8.45 17.39 -37.02
CA ASP A 363 9.36 16.97 -38.09
C ASP A 363 8.82 17.39 -39.47
N GLU A 364 7.52 17.20 -39.74
CA GLU A 364 6.88 17.63 -41.00
C GLU A 364 6.91 19.16 -41.18
N VAL A 365 6.63 19.92 -40.12
CA VAL A 365 6.71 21.38 -40.16
C VAL A 365 8.14 21.84 -40.41
N LEU A 366 9.10 21.27 -39.69
CA LEU A 366 10.50 21.64 -39.82
C LEU A 366 11.03 21.31 -41.22
N GLU A 367 10.73 20.12 -41.74
CA GLU A 367 11.13 19.71 -43.09
C GLU A 367 10.58 20.66 -44.16
N ASP A 368 9.30 21.04 -44.06
CA ASP A 368 8.68 21.98 -45.00
C ASP A 368 9.36 23.37 -44.95
N ILE A 369 9.66 23.88 -43.76
CA ILE A 369 10.35 25.18 -43.60
C ILE A 369 11.78 25.10 -44.16
N LEU A 370 12.56 24.08 -43.79
CA LEU A 370 13.95 23.92 -44.23
C LEU A 370 14.04 23.82 -45.76
N LYS A 371 13.14 23.06 -46.40
CA LYS A 371 13.06 22.96 -47.87
C LYS A 371 12.66 24.28 -48.52
N THR A 372 11.66 24.98 -47.96
CA THR A 372 11.15 26.26 -48.50
C THR A 372 12.22 27.36 -48.54
N PHE A 373 13.12 27.36 -47.56
CA PHE A 373 14.19 28.35 -47.44
C PHE A 373 15.57 27.82 -47.83
N GLN A 374 15.69 26.55 -48.22
CA GLN A 374 16.96 25.89 -48.54
C GLN A 374 17.99 26.04 -47.41
N LEU A 375 17.53 25.85 -46.17
CA LEU A 375 18.35 26.01 -44.97
C LEU A 375 19.02 24.69 -44.58
N ASP A 376 20.30 24.75 -44.26
CA ASP A 376 21.02 23.69 -43.57
C ASP A 376 21.35 24.15 -42.14
N LEU A 377 20.64 23.58 -41.17
CA LEU A 377 20.81 23.86 -39.74
C LEU A 377 21.42 22.68 -38.98
N SER A 378 22.01 21.70 -39.68
CA SER A 378 22.60 20.49 -39.07
C SER A 378 23.69 20.80 -38.04
N SER A 379 24.41 21.90 -38.22
CA SER A 379 25.46 22.35 -37.30
C SER A 379 24.97 23.27 -36.16
N PHE A 380 23.67 23.59 -36.11
CA PHE A 380 23.08 24.42 -35.07
C PHE A 380 22.49 23.55 -33.97
N LYS A 381 22.55 24.04 -32.73
CA LYS A 381 21.84 23.41 -31.63
C LYS A 381 20.37 23.83 -31.66
N LYS A 382 19.47 22.86 -31.77
CA LYS A 382 18.01 23.06 -31.68
C LYS A 382 17.60 23.26 -30.21
N TYR A 383 16.70 24.21 -30.00
CA TYR A 383 16.00 24.48 -28.76
C TYR A 383 14.51 24.55 -29.06
N GLU A 384 13.74 23.73 -28.36
CA GLU A 384 12.29 23.87 -28.29
C GLU A 384 11.92 25.02 -27.37
N TYR A 385 10.66 25.47 -27.45
CA TYR A 385 10.19 26.65 -26.71
C TYR A 385 10.47 26.54 -25.21
N GLN A 386 10.13 25.40 -24.58
CA GLN A 386 10.35 25.17 -23.14
C GLN A 386 11.83 25.07 -22.76
N GLN A 387 12.64 24.43 -23.62
CA GLN A 387 14.09 24.37 -23.41
C GLN A 387 14.70 25.77 -23.44
N LEU A 388 14.25 26.63 -24.36
CA LEU A 388 14.72 28.00 -24.45
C LEU A 388 14.25 28.85 -23.25
N ALA A 389 13.00 28.67 -22.82
CA ALA A 389 12.46 29.29 -21.62
C ALA A 389 13.31 28.96 -20.39
N TYR A 390 13.60 27.67 -20.20
CA TYR A 390 14.46 27.21 -19.11
C TYR A 390 15.86 27.81 -19.18
N GLN A 391 16.50 27.87 -20.36
CA GLN A 391 17.80 28.54 -20.49
C GLN A 391 17.74 30.02 -20.10
N ALA A 392 16.64 30.73 -20.43
CA ALA A 392 16.42 32.12 -20.05
C ALA A 392 16.30 32.32 -18.54
N GLU A 393 15.63 31.42 -17.84
CA GLU A 393 15.57 31.39 -16.38
C GLU A 393 16.96 31.15 -15.77
N GLN A 394 17.77 30.28 -16.38
CA GLN A 394 19.18 30.08 -16.00
C GLN A 394 20.11 31.23 -16.41
N GLY A 395 19.56 32.32 -16.95
CA GLY A 395 20.31 33.54 -17.29
C GLY A 395 20.81 33.63 -18.73
N ARG A 396 20.60 32.62 -19.57
CA ARG A 396 21.11 32.54 -20.95
C ARG A 396 20.01 32.81 -21.97
N PHE A 397 20.31 33.43 -23.10
CA PHE A 397 19.32 33.62 -24.19
C PHE A 397 18.06 34.42 -23.84
N LYS A 398 18.10 35.29 -22.81
CA LYS A 398 16.91 36.06 -22.35
C LYS A 398 16.22 36.84 -23.48
N SER A 399 16.97 37.57 -24.31
CA SER A 399 16.39 38.34 -25.42
C SER A 399 15.89 37.46 -26.57
N LEU A 400 16.54 36.31 -26.80
CA LEU A 400 16.08 35.31 -27.77
C LEU A 400 14.77 34.66 -27.33
N TYR A 401 14.63 34.32 -26.04
CA TYR A 401 13.37 33.83 -25.48
C TYR A 401 12.27 34.89 -25.54
N LYS A 402 12.58 36.15 -25.21
CA LYS A 402 11.62 37.26 -25.36
C LYS A 402 11.08 37.37 -26.79
N THR A 403 11.92 37.15 -27.79
CA THR A 403 11.49 37.12 -29.19
C THR A 403 10.55 35.94 -29.48
N ASN A 404 10.84 34.76 -28.93
CA ASN A 404 9.95 33.60 -29.04
C ASN A 404 8.58 33.85 -28.41
N VAL A 405 8.52 34.51 -27.25
CA VAL A 405 7.26 34.88 -26.58
C VAL A 405 6.40 35.74 -27.51
N ILE A 406 6.98 36.77 -28.12
CA ILE A 406 6.25 37.66 -29.05
C ILE A 406 5.71 36.89 -30.27
N ILE A 407 6.53 36.00 -30.84
CA ILE A 407 6.11 35.15 -31.98
C ILE A 407 4.98 34.21 -31.57
N GLN A 408 5.08 33.61 -30.39
CA GLN A 408 4.08 32.70 -29.86
C GLN A 408 2.75 33.40 -29.63
N GLU A 409 2.76 34.60 -29.04
CA GLU A 409 1.55 35.42 -28.84
C GLU A 409 0.87 35.76 -30.17
N GLU A 410 1.65 36.03 -31.22
CA GLU A 410 1.14 36.27 -32.57
C GLU A 410 0.52 35.00 -33.18
N LEU A 411 1.18 33.85 -33.07
CA LEU A 411 0.64 32.57 -33.54
C LEU A 411 -0.68 32.21 -32.86
N MET A 412 -0.81 32.51 -31.56
CA MET A 412 -2.02 32.22 -30.80
C MET A 412 -3.23 33.05 -31.25
N LYS A 413 -3.06 34.14 -32.00
CA LYS A 413 -4.19 34.86 -32.62
C LYS A 413 -4.87 34.06 -33.72
N ASP A 414 -4.15 33.13 -34.34
CA ASP A 414 -4.69 32.25 -35.38
C ASP A 414 -5.50 31.07 -34.78
N TYR A 415 -5.39 30.84 -33.47
CA TYR A 415 -6.15 29.80 -32.78
C TYR A 415 -7.61 30.21 -32.57
N LYS A 416 -8.53 29.36 -33.03
CA LYS A 416 -9.97 29.51 -32.78
C LYS A 416 -10.37 28.74 -31.52
N ALA A 417 -10.70 29.47 -30.46
CA ALA A 417 -11.21 28.90 -29.22
C ALA A 417 -12.41 27.96 -29.47
N GLY A 418 -12.45 26.82 -28.78
CA GLY A 418 -13.52 25.83 -28.88
C GLY A 418 -13.31 24.72 -29.93
N THR A 419 -12.24 24.79 -30.74
CA THR A 419 -11.93 23.74 -31.73
C THR A 419 -11.23 22.52 -31.15
N GLY A 420 -10.58 22.65 -29.99
CA GLY A 420 -9.87 21.54 -29.34
C GLY A 420 -8.54 21.16 -30.00
N THR A 421 -8.27 21.63 -31.22
CA THR A 421 -7.04 21.35 -31.95
C THR A 421 -6.52 22.58 -32.72
N LYS A 422 -5.21 22.60 -32.98
CA LYS A 422 -4.49 23.61 -33.77
C LYS A 422 -3.68 22.91 -34.87
N ASN A 423 -3.17 23.70 -35.81
CA ASN A 423 -2.35 23.22 -36.93
C ASN A 423 -1.00 23.95 -37.05
N PHE A 424 -0.49 24.49 -35.95
CA PHE A 424 0.81 25.11 -35.87
C PHE A 424 1.54 24.68 -34.59
N ILE A 425 2.87 24.71 -34.63
CA ILE A 425 3.73 24.44 -33.48
C ILE A 425 4.24 25.73 -32.88
N ASP A 426 4.80 25.63 -31.67
CA ASP A 426 5.58 26.71 -31.09
C ASP A 426 6.86 26.96 -31.89
N PRO A 427 7.40 28.19 -31.83
CA PRO A 427 8.61 28.52 -32.57
C PRO A 427 9.80 27.65 -32.13
N LEU A 428 10.55 27.17 -33.13
CA LEU A 428 11.78 26.40 -32.94
C LEU A 428 12.98 27.30 -33.11
N THR A 429 13.90 27.25 -32.16
CA THR A 429 15.09 28.10 -32.15
C THR A 429 16.34 27.27 -32.43
N PHE A 430 17.21 27.74 -33.32
CA PHE A 430 18.48 27.11 -33.66
C PHE A 430 19.60 28.09 -33.37
N VAL A 431 20.58 27.70 -32.56
CA VAL A 431 21.67 28.60 -32.12
C VAL A 431 23.03 28.00 -32.48
N LYS A 432 23.91 28.82 -33.03
CA LYS A 432 25.33 28.50 -33.29
C LYS A 432 26.16 29.78 -33.19
N ASP A 433 27.13 29.78 -32.28
CA ASP A 433 27.98 30.94 -32.02
C ASP A 433 27.12 32.20 -31.80
N GLU A 434 27.38 33.27 -32.55
CA GLU A 434 26.64 34.54 -32.48
C GLU A 434 25.41 34.58 -33.41
N ARG A 435 25.01 33.46 -34.04
CA ARG A 435 23.89 33.40 -34.98
C ARG A 435 22.78 32.50 -34.48
N ALA A 436 21.53 32.93 -34.72
CA ALA A 436 20.37 32.13 -34.43
C ALA A 436 19.30 32.25 -35.50
N TYR A 437 18.49 31.19 -35.61
CA TYR A 437 17.28 31.17 -36.43
C TYR A 437 16.09 30.82 -35.56
N ILE A 438 14.99 31.56 -35.71
CA ILE A 438 13.69 31.18 -35.17
C ILE A 438 12.81 30.79 -36.35
N LEU A 439 12.33 29.55 -36.35
CA LEU A 439 11.49 28.95 -37.37
C LEU A 439 10.08 28.75 -36.82
N PHE A 440 9.07 29.18 -37.57
CA PHE A 440 7.68 28.92 -37.22
C PHE A 440 6.78 28.92 -38.46
N LYS A 441 5.58 28.37 -38.31
CA LYS A 441 4.58 28.27 -39.38
C LYS A 441 3.23 28.78 -38.85
N LYS A 442 2.58 29.66 -39.60
CA LYS A 442 1.22 30.15 -39.29
C LYS A 442 0.14 29.14 -39.69
N ALA A 443 -1.07 29.29 -39.13
CA ALA A 443 -2.18 28.37 -39.38
C ALA A 443 -2.63 28.31 -40.85
N ASP A 444 -2.35 29.35 -41.63
CA ASP A 444 -2.61 29.41 -43.07
C ASP A 444 -1.60 28.59 -43.91
N GLY A 445 -0.52 28.09 -43.31
CA GLY A 445 0.54 27.33 -43.96
C GLY A 445 1.79 28.14 -44.30
N THR A 446 1.80 29.45 -44.05
CA THR A 446 2.95 30.33 -44.32
C THR A 446 4.14 29.98 -43.41
N ASN A 447 5.30 29.77 -44.01
CA ASN A 447 6.56 29.51 -43.31
C ASN A 447 7.28 30.83 -43.02
N HIS A 448 7.84 30.95 -41.81
CA HIS A 448 8.60 32.10 -41.37
C HIS A 448 9.99 31.70 -40.86
N VAL A 449 10.99 32.52 -41.22
CA VAL A 449 12.38 32.39 -40.75
C VAL A 449 12.83 33.76 -40.26
N TYR A 450 13.16 33.85 -38.97
CA TYR A 450 13.81 35.03 -38.42
C TYR A 450 15.29 34.70 -38.19
N THR A 451 16.19 35.52 -38.76
CA THR A 451 17.62 35.43 -38.50
C THR A 451 17.99 36.46 -37.44
N LEU A 452 18.72 36.03 -36.42
CA LEU A 452 19.18 36.87 -35.33
C LEU A 452 20.70 36.82 -35.20
N LEU A 453 21.26 37.93 -34.74
CA LEU A 453 22.67 38.06 -34.39
C LEU A 453 22.79 38.44 -32.91
N ASP A 454 23.71 37.79 -32.20
CA ASP A 454 24.06 38.16 -30.83
C ASP A 454 24.99 39.37 -30.84
N THR A 455 24.63 40.40 -30.06
CA THR A 455 25.50 41.54 -29.78
C THR A 455 25.69 41.66 -28.28
N GLN A 456 26.73 41.02 -27.75
CA GLN A 456 27.09 41.03 -26.32
C GLN A 456 25.98 40.46 -25.40
N GLY A 457 25.32 39.38 -25.82
CA GLY A 457 24.21 38.76 -25.10
C GLY A 457 22.82 39.30 -25.47
N ASP A 458 22.77 40.34 -26.31
CA ASP A 458 21.54 40.91 -26.85
C ASP A 458 21.30 40.44 -28.29
N TRP A 459 20.52 39.38 -28.43
CA TRP A 459 20.04 38.84 -29.70
C TRP A 459 19.07 39.80 -30.40
N ARG A 460 19.41 40.21 -31.63
CA ARG A 460 18.59 41.12 -32.45
C ARG A 460 18.23 40.48 -33.77
N ILE A 461 16.98 40.68 -34.19
CA ILE A 461 16.50 40.25 -35.50
C ILE A 461 17.17 41.12 -36.57
N ILE A 462 17.94 40.48 -37.46
CA ILE A 462 18.59 41.14 -38.60
C ILE A 462 17.87 40.88 -39.92
N ARG A 463 17.03 39.83 -39.98
CA ARG A 463 16.27 39.48 -41.18
C ARG A 463 15.00 38.72 -40.79
N GLN A 464 13.89 39.06 -41.45
CA GLN A 464 12.61 38.34 -41.35
C GLN A 464 12.17 37.96 -42.76
N GLU A 465 11.86 36.69 -42.96
CA GLU A 465 11.40 36.19 -44.24
C GLU A 465 10.13 35.36 -44.07
N SER A 466 9.24 35.43 -45.06
CA SER A 466 8.06 34.59 -45.14
C SER A 466 7.86 34.06 -46.56
N LYS A 467 7.39 32.81 -46.67
CA LYS A 467 7.07 32.17 -47.95
C LYS A 467 5.86 31.24 -47.78
N PRO A 468 5.00 31.09 -48.80
CA PRO A 468 3.96 30.08 -48.80
C PRO A 468 4.57 28.69 -48.59
N GLY A 469 3.94 27.87 -47.74
CA GLY A 469 4.34 26.48 -47.46
C GLY A 469 3.15 25.53 -47.44
N LYS A 470 3.38 24.27 -47.05
CA LYS A 470 2.30 23.30 -46.88
C LYS A 470 1.42 23.70 -45.68
N LYS A 471 0.10 23.80 -45.88
CA LYS A 471 -0.84 23.95 -44.77
C LYS A 471 -0.96 22.63 -44.01
N MET A 472 -0.76 22.68 -42.69
CA MET A 472 -0.79 21.49 -41.84
C MET A 472 -2.23 21.13 -41.43
N PRO A 473 -2.51 19.83 -41.18
CA PRO A 473 -3.79 19.38 -40.69
C PRO A 473 -4.02 19.85 -39.24
N GLN A 474 -5.30 20.02 -38.86
CA GLN A 474 -5.70 20.55 -37.55
C GLN A 474 -5.85 19.43 -36.50
N ASP A 475 -4.74 18.73 -36.26
CA ASP A 475 -4.72 17.47 -35.50
C ASP A 475 -3.93 17.55 -34.18
N LEU A 476 -3.30 18.70 -33.89
CA LEU A 476 -2.51 18.90 -32.67
C LEU A 476 -3.40 19.47 -31.56
N LEU A 477 -3.35 18.94 -30.33
CA LEU A 477 -4.22 19.41 -29.26
C LEU A 477 -3.94 20.87 -28.88
N TRP A 478 -5.01 21.62 -28.58
CA TRP A 478 -4.93 23.06 -28.36
C TRP A 478 -4.11 23.45 -27.11
N TYR A 479 -4.23 22.68 -26.03
CA TYR A 479 -3.58 22.93 -24.74
C TYR A 479 -2.14 22.47 -24.70
N MET A 480 -1.64 21.95 -25.80
CA MET A 480 -0.21 21.92 -26.09
C MET A 480 0.24 23.34 -26.49
N PHE A 481 -0.34 24.44 -25.95
CA PHE A 481 0.05 25.11 -24.68
C PHE A 481 -0.91 26.24 -24.26
N LYS A 482 -1.00 26.55 -22.95
CA LYS A 482 -1.27 27.91 -22.39
C LYS A 482 -0.40 28.21 -21.16
N HIS A 483 0.31 29.34 -21.23
CA HIS A 483 1.09 30.11 -20.23
C HIS A 483 1.81 29.41 -19.06
N PHE A 484 3.13 29.58 -19.04
CA PHE A 484 3.86 29.90 -17.79
C PHE A 484 3.51 31.35 -17.43
N ASN A 485 2.80 31.57 -16.33
CA ASN A 485 2.67 32.89 -15.72
C ASN A 485 3.81 33.02 -14.71
N PRO A 486 4.86 33.84 -14.94
CA PRO A 486 6.00 33.95 -14.05
C PRO A 486 5.67 34.59 -12.67
N GLN A 487 4.40 34.83 -12.35
CA GLN A 487 3.94 35.41 -11.08
C GLN A 487 3.38 34.40 -10.08
N LEU A 488 3.43 33.09 -10.34
CA LEU A 488 2.99 32.06 -9.39
C LEU A 488 4.16 31.12 -9.05
N SER A 489 5.19 31.71 -8.44
CA SER A 489 6.22 31.00 -7.69
C SER A 489 6.75 31.91 -6.58
N GLU A 490 5.91 32.18 -5.60
CA GLU A 490 6.34 32.44 -4.22
C GLU A 490 5.55 31.49 -3.31
N PRO A 491 6.15 31.01 -2.21
CA PRO A 491 5.71 29.84 -1.46
C PRO A 491 4.31 29.96 -0.84
#